data_AF-A0A9W9SB18-F1
#
_entry.id   AF-A0A9W9SB18-F1
#
_cell.length_a   1.000
_cell.length_b   1.000
_cell.length_c   1.000
_cell.angle_alpha   90.00
_cell.angle_beta   90.00
_cell.angle_gamma   90.00
#
_symmetry.space_group_name_H-M   'P 1'
#
loop_
_entity.id
_entity.type
_entity.pdbx_description
1 polymer ?
#
loop_
_entity_poly.entity_id
_entity_poly.type
_entity_poly.pdbx_seq_one_letter_code
_entity_poly.pdbx_strand_id
1 'polypeptide(L)'
;MDGFYSGLRDGLNSVGSILKGSGPFDGVIGFSEGAAAAAMVASLLEENRQDVFARLEAEDGIPYPFFFATLDHPPSQICAYRAFYKPSSRTPALHSLGSMDSVVDEITSMRLVESCQELKDEKKPIVIWHAGGHVVPSGKRELAVIAQFIQSKGS
;
A
#
# COMPACT_ATOMS: atom_id res chain seq x y z
N MET A 1 -22.96 -1.38 -11.02
CA MET A 1 -22.43 -2.52 -10.24
C MET A 1 -21.11 -2.94 -10.89
N ASP A 2 -20.12 -2.06 -10.72
CA ASP A 2 -18.95 -1.83 -11.55
C ASP A 2 -17.69 -1.66 -10.66
N GLY A 3 -16.87 -2.72 -10.59
CA GLY A 3 -15.58 -2.88 -9.92
C GLY A 3 -15.42 -2.66 -8.40
N PHE A 4 -15.94 -1.58 -7.82
CA PHE A 4 -15.16 -0.87 -6.78
C PHE A 4 -15.78 -0.74 -5.38
N TYR A 5 -14.93 -0.32 -4.43
CA TYR A 5 -15.18 -0.24 -2.98
C TYR A 5 -15.49 1.21 -2.58
N SER A 6 -16.68 1.47 -2.06
CA SER A 6 -17.26 2.81 -1.97
C SER A 6 -16.48 3.82 -1.11
N GLY A 7 -15.81 3.37 -0.04
CA GLY A 7 -15.07 4.26 0.87
C GLY A 7 -13.67 4.70 0.41
N LEU A 8 -13.07 4.04 -0.59
CA LEU A 8 -11.63 4.21 -0.88
C LEU A 8 -11.27 5.63 -1.34
N ARG A 9 -12.11 6.24 -2.20
CA ARG A 9 -11.87 7.59 -2.75
C ARG A 9 -11.92 8.65 -1.66
N ASP A 10 -12.88 8.57 -0.75
CA ASP A 10 -13.02 9.54 0.34
C ASP A 10 -11.94 9.33 1.42
N GLY A 11 -11.50 8.08 1.62
CA GLY A 11 -10.29 7.78 2.40
C GLY A 11 -9.05 8.47 1.84
N LEU A 12 -8.75 8.30 0.54
CA LEU A 12 -7.60 8.93 -0.11
C LEU A 12 -7.69 10.47 -0.12
N ASN A 13 -8.87 11.04 -0.34
CA ASN A 13 -9.11 12.49 -0.24
C ASN A 13 -8.86 13.02 1.19
N SER A 14 -9.29 12.27 2.21
CA SER A 14 -9.07 12.61 3.61
C SER A 14 -7.59 12.57 3.98
N VAL A 15 -6.87 11.52 3.56
CA VAL A 15 -5.42 11.41 3.75
C VAL A 15 -4.68 12.55 3.03
N GLY A 16 -5.00 12.84 1.76
CA GLY A 16 -4.39 13.96 1.03
C GLY A 16 -4.61 15.32 1.69
N SER A 17 -5.77 15.51 2.33
CA SER A 17 -6.08 16.72 3.10
C SER A 17 -5.23 16.82 4.39
N ILE A 18 -5.02 15.69 5.09
CA ILE A 18 -4.16 15.61 6.29
C ILE A 18 -2.69 15.84 5.92
N LEU A 19 -2.19 15.19 4.85
CA LEU A 19 -0.82 15.38 4.35
C LEU A 19 -0.52 16.85 4.04
N LYS A 20 -1.49 17.56 3.44
CA LYS A 20 -1.38 18.99 3.12
C LYS A 20 -1.50 19.91 4.34
N GLY A 21 -2.36 19.57 5.31
CA GLY A 21 -2.67 20.43 6.46
C GLY A 21 -1.78 20.21 7.69
N SER A 22 -1.17 19.04 7.82
CA SER A 22 -0.44 18.61 9.03
C SER A 22 0.93 17.97 8.74
N GLY A 23 1.36 17.93 7.48
CA GLY A 23 2.68 17.43 7.09
C GLY A 23 3.83 18.41 7.36
N PRO A 24 5.09 18.02 7.06
CA PRO A 24 5.48 16.75 6.43
C PRO A 24 5.29 15.53 7.34
N PHE A 25 5.19 14.35 6.73
CA PHE A 25 5.19 13.06 7.41
C PHE A 25 6.28 12.17 6.79
N ASP A 26 7.15 11.58 7.60
CA ASP A 26 8.29 10.77 7.13
C ASP A 26 7.89 9.36 6.65
N GLY A 27 6.63 8.97 6.84
CA GLY A 27 6.10 7.69 6.41
C GLY A 27 4.63 7.47 6.80
N VAL A 28 4.09 6.31 6.39
CA VAL A 28 2.72 5.88 6.67
C VAL A 28 2.72 4.43 7.13
N ILE A 29 1.87 4.10 8.10
CA ILE A 29 1.71 2.75 8.66
C ILE A 29 0.22 2.40 8.63
N GLY A 30 -0.10 1.15 8.31
CA GLY A 30 -1.47 0.64 8.30
C GLY A 30 -1.55 -0.85 8.59
N PHE A 31 -2.75 -1.33 8.88
CA PHE A 31 -3.05 -2.72 9.22
C PHE A 31 -4.28 -3.19 8.43
N SER A 32 -4.32 -4.46 8.01
CA SER A 32 -5.39 -5.03 7.18
C SER A 32 -5.62 -4.19 5.90
N GLU A 33 -6.86 -3.82 5.58
CA GLU A 33 -7.22 -2.86 4.50
C GLU A 33 -6.37 -1.57 4.56
N GLY A 34 -6.09 -1.07 5.77
CA GLY A 34 -5.23 0.09 6.00
C GLY A 34 -3.78 -0.11 5.54
N ALA A 35 -3.26 -1.34 5.49
CA ALA A 35 -1.92 -1.63 4.96
C ALA A 35 -1.89 -1.51 3.43
N ALA A 36 -2.96 -1.91 2.74
CA ALA A 36 -3.11 -1.65 1.31
C ALA A 36 -3.25 -0.14 1.04
N ALA A 37 -4.05 0.58 1.84
CA ALA A 37 -4.17 2.03 1.75
C ALA A 37 -2.82 2.75 2.00
N ALA A 38 -2.03 2.29 2.98
CA ALA A 38 -0.69 2.81 3.25
C ALA A 38 0.26 2.63 2.04
N ALA A 39 0.24 1.46 1.40
CA ALA A 39 1.02 1.21 0.18
C ALA A 39 0.55 2.07 -1.01
N MET A 40 -0.77 2.26 -1.18
CA MET A 40 -1.32 3.18 -2.19
C MET A 40 -0.86 4.62 -1.94
N VAL A 41 -0.92 5.10 -0.70
CA VAL A 41 -0.50 6.47 -0.32
C VAL A 41 1.00 6.67 -0.51
N ALA A 42 1.84 5.71 -0.10
CA ALA A 42 3.27 5.75 -0.34
C ALA A 42 3.58 5.84 -1.84
N SER A 43 2.98 4.96 -2.65
CA SER A 43 3.14 4.93 -4.11
C SER A 43 2.71 6.24 -4.79
N LEU A 44 1.58 6.83 -4.36
CA LEU A 44 1.07 8.11 -4.86
C LEU A 44 1.99 9.31 -4.60
N LEU A 45 2.87 9.23 -3.61
CA LEU A 45 3.82 10.28 -3.25
C LEU A 45 5.17 10.17 -3.99
N GLU A 46 5.34 9.17 -4.84
CA GLU A 46 6.58 8.97 -5.60
C GLU A 46 6.66 9.79 -6.89
N GLU A 47 7.87 10.19 -7.25
CA GLU A 47 8.16 10.93 -8.48
C GLU A 47 7.65 10.19 -9.73
N ASN A 48 7.08 10.93 -10.68
CA ASN A 48 6.54 10.43 -11.96
C ASN A 48 5.32 9.47 -11.82
N ARG A 49 4.75 9.27 -10.61
CA ARG A 49 3.56 8.42 -10.44
C ARG A 49 2.34 8.93 -11.22
N GLN A 50 2.22 10.25 -11.43
CA GLN A 50 1.18 10.83 -12.29
C GLN A 50 1.25 10.31 -13.74
N ASP A 51 2.46 10.24 -14.33
CA ASP A 51 2.67 9.72 -15.69
C ASP A 51 2.37 8.22 -15.81
N VAL A 52 2.57 7.45 -14.72
CA VAL A 52 2.27 6.01 -14.67
C VAL A 52 0.77 5.77 -14.86
N PHE A 53 -0.07 6.46 -14.08
CA PHE A 53 -1.52 6.31 -14.19
C PHE A 53 -2.02 6.79 -15.57
N ALA A 54 -1.56 7.95 -16.04
CA ALA A 54 -1.97 8.52 -17.33
C ALA A 54 -1.59 7.64 -18.55
N ARG A 55 -0.61 6.73 -18.41
CA ARG A 55 -0.29 5.71 -19.44
C ARG A 55 -1.18 4.49 -19.34
N LEU A 56 -1.45 4.00 -18.13
CA LEU A 56 -2.25 2.79 -17.91
C LEU A 56 -3.75 2.99 -18.22
N GLU A 57 -4.23 4.24 -18.15
CA GLU A 57 -5.52 4.69 -18.66
C GLU A 57 -5.79 4.32 -20.13
N ALA A 58 -4.74 4.15 -20.94
CA ALA A 58 -4.85 3.74 -22.35
C ALA A 58 -4.86 2.21 -22.57
N GLU A 59 -4.71 1.39 -21.53
CA GLU A 59 -4.59 -0.09 -21.58
C GLU A 59 -5.70 -0.81 -20.77
N ASP A 60 -6.95 -0.32 -20.81
CA ASP A 60 -8.07 -0.76 -19.94
C ASP A 60 -7.77 -0.64 -18.42
N GLY A 61 -6.75 0.15 -18.04
CA GLY A 61 -6.52 0.54 -16.66
C GLY A 61 -7.58 1.54 -16.17
N ILE A 62 -7.68 1.72 -14.86
CA ILE A 62 -8.49 2.81 -14.30
C ILE A 62 -7.90 4.13 -14.82
N PRO A 63 -8.70 5.06 -15.38
CA PRO A 63 -8.20 6.38 -15.77
C PRO A 63 -7.50 7.08 -14.59
N TYR A 64 -6.43 7.87 -14.83
CA TYR A 64 -5.81 8.63 -13.75
C TYR A 64 -6.88 9.53 -13.10
N PRO A 65 -7.24 9.48 -11.76
CA PRO A 65 -8.44 10.00 -10.91
C PRO A 65 -10.01 12.59 -11.00
N PHE A 66 -10.96 13.02 -11.93
CA PHE A 66 -11.59 14.35 -12.15
C PHE A 66 -13.04 14.43 -11.60
N PHE A 67 -13.33 14.94 -10.41
CA PHE A 67 -12.58 14.70 -9.16
C PHE A 67 -12.61 13.20 -8.71
N PHE A 68 -12.84 12.31 -9.69
CA PHE A 68 -12.91 10.85 -9.69
C PHE A 68 -14.29 10.21 -9.65
N ALA A 69 -15.09 10.73 -10.59
CA ALA A 69 -16.31 10.17 -11.12
C ALA A 69 -16.10 8.81 -11.83
N THR A 70 -17.01 7.84 -11.76
CA THR A 70 -18.15 7.64 -10.84
C THR A 70 -18.50 6.15 -10.90
N LEU A 71 -18.03 5.37 -9.91
CA LEU A 71 -17.95 3.89 -9.89
C LEU A 71 -19.15 3.25 -9.13
N ASP A 72 -19.20 1.90 -8.99
CA ASP A 72 -19.59 1.15 -7.75
C ASP A 72 -19.90 -0.38 -7.95
N HIS A 73 -19.18 -1.35 -7.31
CA HIS A 73 -19.43 -2.81 -7.05
C HIS A 73 -18.70 -4.01 -7.78
N PRO A 74 -18.36 -5.13 -7.08
CA PRO A 74 -17.04 -5.84 -6.92
C PRO A 74 -16.67 -6.91 -8.01
N PRO A 75 -15.55 -7.71 -7.93
CA PRO A 75 -14.55 -7.87 -6.85
C PRO A 75 -13.05 -7.78 -7.27
N SER A 76 -12.16 -8.10 -6.33
CA SER A 76 -10.70 -7.91 -6.35
C SER A 76 -9.94 -8.53 -7.53
N GLN A 77 -9.30 -7.69 -8.34
CA GLN A 77 -8.06 -8.05 -9.06
C GLN A 77 -7.03 -6.92 -9.01
N ILE A 78 -5.74 -7.30 -8.91
CA ILE A 78 -4.59 -6.39 -8.89
C ILE A 78 -4.44 -5.61 -10.21
N CYS A 79 -5.06 -6.09 -11.30
CA CYS A 79 -5.04 -5.46 -12.62
C CYS A 79 -5.63 -4.02 -12.62
N ALA A 80 -6.71 -3.78 -11.88
CA ALA A 80 -7.30 -2.42 -11.80
C ALA A 80 -6.40 -1.49 -10.97
N TYR A 81 -5.97 -1.94 -9.79
CA TYR A 81 -5.06 -1.20 -8.92
C TYR A 81 -3.59 -1.20 -9.40
N ARG A 82 -3.32 -1.67 -10.63
CA ARG A 82 -1.97 -1.87 -11.18
C ARG A 82 -1.13 -0.60 -11.16
N ALA A 83 -1.72 0.58 -11.31
CA ALA A 83 -0.99 1.85 -11.27
C ALA A 83 -0.45 2.24 -9.89
N PHE A 84 -1.11 1.80 -8.80
CA PHE A 84 -0.60 1.92 -7.43
C PHE A 84 0.56 0.93 -7.18
N TYR A 85 0.52 -0.25 -7.82
CA TYR A 85 1.41 -1.37 -7.50
C TYR A 85 2.51 -1.64 -8.52
N LYS A 86 2.48 -1.00 -9.70
CA LYS A 86 3.47 -1.09 -10.80
C LYS A 86 3.64 0.27 -11.50
N PRO A 87 4.89 0.74 -11.77
CA PRO A 87 6.14 0.18 -11.28
C PRO A 87 6.15 0.13 -9.75
N SER A 88 6.86 -0.85 -9.19
CA SER A 88 6.87 -1.09 -7.74
C SER A 88 7.29 0.16 -6.97
N SER A 89 6.86 0.30 -5.71
CA SER A 89 7.29 1.43 -4.89
C SER A 89 8.79 1.37 -4.60
N ARG A 90 9.45 2.52 -4.64
CA ARG A 90 10.85 2.75 -4.18
C ARG A 90 10.91 3.12 -2.71
N THR A 91 9.79 3.61 -2.18
CA THR A 91 9.59 3.89 -0.75
C THR A 91 9.89 2.63 0.05
N PRO A 92 10.86 2.66 0.98
CA PRO A 92 11.21 1.49 1.79
C PRO A 92 10.00 1.01 2.59
N ALA A 93 9.74 -0.30 2.56
CA ALA A 93 8.58 -0.91 3.22
C ALA A 93 8.98 -2.01 4.20
N LEU A 94 8.16 -2.18 5.24
CA LEU A 94 8.20 -3.29 6.18
C LEU A 94 6.78 -3.85 6.33
N HIS A 95 6.64 -5.16 6.19
CA HIS A 95 5.39 -5.89 6.34
C HIS A 95 5.50 -6.85 7.54
N SER A 96 4.43 -6.93 8.35
CA SER A 96 4.29 -7.91 9.43
C SER A 96 3.14 -8.85 9.10
N LEU A 97 3.41 -10.15 9.05
CA LEU A 97 2.45 -11.17 8.62
C LEU A 97 2.21 -12.20 9.74
N GLY A 98 0.94 -12.51 9.98
CA GLY A 98 0.52 -13.52 10.95
C GLY A 98 0.52 -14.92 10.34
N SER A 99 1.32 -15.84 10.88
CA SER A 99 1.41 -17.23 10.37
C SER A 99 0.18 -18.09 10.70
N MET A 100 -0.85 -17.51 11.31
CA MET A 100 -2.16 -18.12 11.57
C MET A 100 -3.31 -17.21 11.10
N ASP A 101 -3.04 -16.28 10.18
CA ASP A 101 -4.08 -15.41 9.61
C ASP A 101 -5.06 -16.25 8.77
N SER A 102 -6.34 -16.15 9.10
CA SER A 102 -7.46 -16.82 8.43
C SER A 102 -8.47 -15.82 7.84
N VAL A 103 -8.17 -14.52 7.92
CA VAL A 103 -8.98 -13.41 7.40
C VAL A 103 -8.42 -12.92 6.07
N VAL A 104 -7.08 -12.83 5.97
CA VAL A 104 -6.38 -12.49 4.72
C VAL A 104 -5.41 -13.62 4.39
N ASP A 105 -5.48 -14.14 3.16
CA ASP A 105 -4.63 -15.25 2.74
C ASP A 105 -3.17 -14.80 2.52
N GLU A 106 -2.24 -15.75 2.68
CA GLU A 106 -0.80 -15.52 2.53
C GLU A 106 -0.44 -15.01 1.12
N ILE A 107 -1.09 -15.51 0.07
CA ILE A 107 -0.77 -15.16 -1.32
C ILE A 107 -1.16 -13.71 -1.60
N THR A 108 -2.34 -13.28 -1.14
CA THR A 108 -2.78 -11.86 -1.18
C THR A 108 -1.85 -10.96 -0.38
N SER A 109 -1.38 -11.40 0.78
CA SER A 109 -0.42 -10.66 1.60
C SER A 109 0.95 -10.52 0.90
N MET A 110 1.47 -11.61 0.34
CA MET A 110 2.75 -11.63 -0.37
C MET A 110 2.71 -10.84 -1.69
N ARG A 111 1.57 -10.82 -2.40
CA ARG A 111 1.37 -9.96 -3.58
C ARG A 111 1.52 -8.46 -3.25
N LEU A 112 1.16 -8.03 -2.04
CA LEU A 112 1.42 -6.66 -1.59
C LEU A 112 2.92 -6.44 -1.35
N VAL A 113 3.62 -7.38 -0.70
CA VAL A 113 5.09 -7.34 -0.56
C VAL A 113 5.79 -7.23 -1.92
N GLU A 114 5.38 -8.03 -2.91
CA GLU A 114 5.89 -8.02 -4.29
C GLU A 114 5.57 -6.73 -5.08
N SER A 115 4.61 -5.92 -4.61
CA SER A 115 4.38 -4.57 -5.12
C SER A 115 5.36 -3.54 -4.56
N CYS A 116 5.96 -3.82 -3.40
CA CYS A 116 6.95 -2.97 -2.73
C CYS A 116 8.41 -3.33 -3.08
N GLN A 117 8.64 -4.10 -4.14
CA GLN A 117 9.98 -4.47 -4.62
C GLN A 117 10.13 -4.20 -6.12
N GLU A 118 11.04 -3.31 -6.53
CA GLU A 118 11.47 -3.22 -7.93
C GLU A 118 12.26 -4.49 -8.32
N LEU A 119 12.00 -5.04 -9.51
CA LEU A 119 12.67 -6.26 -10.02
C LEU A 119 14.18 -6.07 -10.31
N LYS A 120 14.71 -4.86 -10.15
CA LYS A 120 16.10 -4.48 -10.44
C LYS A 120 16.82 -3.82 -9.25
N ASP A 121 16.16 -3.63 -8.12
CA ASP A 121 16.75 -3.04 -6.92
C ASP A 121 17.21 -4.13 -5.93
N GLU A 122 18.29 -3.88 -5.22
CA GLU A 122 18.80 -4.73 -4.15
C GLU A 122 18.01 -4.53 -2.84
N LYS A 123 17.36 -3.36 -2.68
CA LYS A 123 16.56 -3.00 -1.50
C LYS A 123 15.19 -3.67 -1.52
N LYS A 124 15.15 -4.92 -1.04
CA LYS A 124 13.90 -5.64 -0.81
C LYS A 124 13.11 -5.07 0.39
N PRO A 125 11.78 -5.14 0.38
CA PRO A 125 10.96 -4.85 1.55
C PRO A 125 11.28 -5.86 2.68
N ILE A 126 11.23 -5.39 3.93
CA ILE A 126 11.43 -6.26 5.09
C ILE A 126 10.12 -7.01 5.36
N VAL A 127 10.18 -8.33 5.56
CA VAL A 127 9.04 -9.14 6.01
C VAL A 127 9.37 -9.76 7.35
N ILE A 128 8.52 -9.52 8.35
CA ILE A 128 8.58 -10.21 9.64
C ILE A 128 7.34 -11.09 9.82
N TRP A 129 7.53 -12.26 10.43
CA TRP A 129 6.48 -13.23 10.69
C TRP A 129 6.24 -13.35 12.19
N HIS A 130 4.98 -13.38 12.61
CA HIS A 130 4.58 -13.64 14.00
C HIS A 130 3.59 -14.81 14.08
N ALA A 131 3.64 -15.57 15.18
CA ALA A 131 2.78 -16.73 15.43
C ALA A 131 1.32 -16.38 15.79
N GLY A 132 0.81 -15.25 15.30
CA GLY A 132 -0.55 -14.77 15.52
C GLY A 132 -1.43 -14.92 14.29
N GLY A 133 -2.73 -14.70 14.47
CA GLY A 133 -3.68 -14.51 13.37
C GLY A 133 -3.70 -13.06 12.88
N HIS A 134 -4.88 -12.61 12.45
CA HIS A 134 -5.14 -11.26 11.94
C HIS A 134 -5.05 -10.18 13.05
N VAL A 135 -3.84 -9.87 13.52
CA VAL A 135 -3.56 -8.92 14.62
C VAL A 135 -2.30 -8.11 14.37
N VAL A 136 -2.23 -6.91 14.95
CA VAL A 136 -0.99 -6.11 15.03
C VAL A 136 0.03 -6.84 15.93
N PRO A 137 1.31 -6.96 15.55
CA PRO A 137 2.32 -7.63 16.37
C PRO A 137 2.59 -6.88 17.68
N SER A 138 2.52 -7.59 18.81
CA SER A 138 2.85 -7.08 20.14
C SER A 138 4.11 -7.72 20.76
N GLY A 139 4.75 -8.64 20.03
CA GLY A 139 5.95 -9.35 20.49
C GLY A 139 7.20 -8.45 20.52
N LYS A 140 8.09 -8.71 21.49
CA LYS A 140 9.27 -7.86 21.73
C LYS A 140 10.31 -7.90 20.62
N ARG A 141 10.35 -8.95 19.79
CA ARG A 141 11.34 -9.08 18.70
C ARG A 141 10.85 -8.32 17.47
N GLU A 142 9.58 -8.49 17.18
CA GLU A 142 8.79 -7.89 16.12
C GLU A 142 8.79 -6.36 16.27
N LEU A 143 8.43 -5.85 17.45
CA LEU A 143 8.47 -4.44 17.78
C LEU A 143 9.89 -3.84 17.71
N ALA A 144 10.93 -4.60 18.06
CA ALA A 144 12.31 -4.14 17.95
C ALA A 144 12.76 -3.97 16.49
N VAL A 145 12.37 -4.88 15.58
CA VAL A 145 12.65 -4.75 14.14
C VAL A 145 11.87 -3.58 13.53
N ILE A 146 10.60 -3.39 13.91
CA ILE A 146 9.79 -2.23 13.47
C ILE A 146 10.44 -0.92 13.93
N ALA A 147 10.87 -0.82 15.19
CA ALA A 147 11.53 0.38 15.72
C ALA A 147 12.86 0.66 15.01
N GLN A 148 13.70 -0.35 14.78
CA GLN A 148 14.96 -0.22 14.04
C GLN A 148 14.72 0.21 12.59
N PHE A 149 13.70 -0.33 11.92
CA PHE A 149 13.34 0.07 10.56
C PHE A 149 13.01 1.57 10.49
N ILE A 150 12.12 2.06 11.35
CA ILE A 150 11.73 3.48 11.41
C ILE A 150 12.96 4.36 11.72
N GLN A 151 13.76 4.01 12.73
CA GLN A 151 14.97 4.74 13.11
C GLN A 151 16.04 4.77 12.00
N SER A 152 16.07 3.76 11.13
CA SER A 152 17.00 3.69 9.98
C SER A 152 16.58 4.54 8.77
N LYS A 153 15.50 5.33 8.88
CA LYS A 153 14.89 6.08 7.77
C LYS A 153 14.57 7.55 8.10
N GLY A 154 14.34 7.90 9.37
CA GLY A 154 14.15 9.29 9.80
C GLY A 154 15.48 10.01 10.05
N SER A 155 16.31 10.17 9.01
CA SER A 155 17.65 10.79 9.07
C SER A 155 18.07 11.45 7.76
#